data_AF-A0A5R8L965-F1
#
_entry.id   AF-A0A5R8L965-F1
#
_cell.length_a   1.000
_cell.length_b   1.000
_cell.length_c   1.000
_cell.angle_alpha   90.00
_cell.angle_beta   90.00
_cell.angle_gamma   90.00
#
_symmetry.space_group_name_H-M   'P 1'
#
loop_
_entity.id
_entity.type
_entity.pdbx_description
1 polymer ?
#
loop_
_entity_poly.entity_id
_entity_poly.type
_entity_poly.pdbx_seq_one_letter_code
_entity_poly.pdbx_strand_id
1 'polypeptide(L)'
;MTDADPTMILQGLRGSIDNIDAALIFLLAERFRCTKQVGVLKAQHGMPASDPSREEQQIARLKRLAAEADLDPEFAEKWFNFVVAEVIRHHRSAAAGTAGD
;
A
#
# COMPACT_ATOMS: atom_id res chain seq x y z
N MET A 1 38.58 -19.27 6.52
CA MET A 1 37.11 -19.19 6.49
C MET A 1 36.71 -19.41 5.05
N THR A 2 36.03 -20.51 4.76
CA THR A 2 35.53 -20.81 3.41
C THR A 2 34.46 -19.77 3.08
N ASP A 3 34.66 -19.00 2.00
CA ASP A 3 33.59 -18.18 1.42
C ASP A 3 32.40 -19.11 1.16
N ALA A 4 31.23 -18.75 1.69
CA ALA A 4 30.01 -19.52 1.46
C ALA A 4 29.69 -19.52 -0.04
N ASP A 5 29.20 -20.66 -0.56
CA ASP A 5 28.80 -20.81 -1.97
C ASP A 5 27.83 -19.68 -2.36
N PRO A 6 28.18 -18.84 -3.35
CA PRO A 6 27.30 -17.77 -3.82
C PRO A 6 25.88 -18.24 -4.18
N THR A 7 25.73 -19.49 -4.64
CA THR A 7 24.43 -20.11 -4.94
C THR A 7 23.57 -20.27 -3.70
N MET A 8 24.18 -20.73 -2.59
CA MET A 8 23.48 -20.87 -1.32
C MET A 8 23.08 -19.51 -0.73
N ILE A 9 23.98 -18.51 -0.79
CA ILE A 9 23.68 -17.14 -0.35
C ILE A 9 22.50 -16.59 -1.15
N LEU A 10 22.52 -16.73 -2.48
CA LEU A 10 21.45 -16.27 -3.37
C LEU A 10 20.11 -16.92 -3.02
N GLN A 11 20.09 -18.23 -2.75
CA GLN A 11 18.87 -18.94 -2.34
C GLN A 11 18.33 -18.41 -1.02
N GLY A 12 19.19 -18.16 -0.03
CA GLY A 12 18.78 -17.58 1.26
C GLY A 12 18.21 -16.17 1.13
N LEU A 13 18.83 -15.32 0.29
CA LEU A 13 18.33 -13.99 0.01
C LEU A 13 16.96 -14.03 -0.70
N ARG A 14 16.77 -14.93 -1.67
CA ARG A 14 15.47 -15.12 -2.34
C ARG A 14 14.39 -15.56 -1.37
N GLY A 15 14.68 -16.50 -0.47
CA GLY A 15 13.71 -16.88 0.57
C GLY A 15 13.34 -15.70 1.50
N SER A 16 14.29 -14.81 1.78
CA SER A 16 14.00 -13.58 2.52
C SER A 16 13.10 -12.62 1.74
N ILE A 17 13.35 -12.46 0.44
CA ILE A 17 12.51 -11.66 -0.47
C ILE A 17 11.09 -12.22 -0.52
N ASP A 18 10.92 -13.53 -0.72
CA ASP A 18 9.60 -14.17 -0.79
C ASP A 18 8.79 -13.95 0.50
N ASN A 19 9.44 -13.97 1.67
CA ASN A 19 8.81 -13.67 2.96
C ASN A 19 8.39 -12.20 3.07
N ILE A 20 9.22 -11.27 2.60
CA ILE A 20 8.90 -9.84 2.57
C ILE A 20 7.71 -9.60 1.64
N ASP A 21 7.70 -10.21 0.46
CA ASP A 21 6.63 -10.08 -0.52
C ASP A 21 5.29 -10.61 0.04
N ALA A 22 5.31 -11.77 0.71
CA ALA A 22 4.13 -12.29 1.40
C ALA A 22 3.59 -11.31 2.45
N ALA A 23 4.47 -10.74 3.29
CA ALA A 23 4.08 -9.75 4.28
C ALA A 23 3.50 -8.48 3.65
N LEU A 24 4.08 -7.98 2.56
CA LEU A 24 3.57 -6.84 1.81
C LEU A 24 2.15 -7.08 1.29
N ILE A 25 1.87 -8.26 0.75
CA ILE A 25 0.53 -8.62 0.26
C ILE A 25 -0.50 -8.62 1.40
N PHE A 26 -0.19 -9.24 2.55
CA PHE A 26 -1.12 -9.25 3.68
C PHE A 26 -1.35 -7.86 4.27
N LEU A 27 -0.30 -7.04 4.39
CA LEU A 27 -0.41 -5.66 4.86
C LEU A 27 -1.24 -4.79 3.90
N LEU A 28 -1.07 -4.97 2.59
CA LEU A 28 -1.93 -4.33 1.59
C LEU A 28 -3.38 -4.78 1.76
N ALA A 29 -3.65 -6.07 1.89
CA ALA A 29 -5.03 -6.55 2.11
C ALA A 29 -5.69 -5.91 3.34
N GLU A 30 -4.98 -5.79 4.46
CA GLU A 30 -5.46 -5.05 5.64
C GLU A 30 -5.70 -3.57 5.35
N ARG A 31 -4.75 -2.90 4.67
CA ARG A 31 -4.90 -1.49 4.29
C ARG A 31 -6.16 -1.26 3.45
N PHE A 32 -6.45 -2.13 2.49
CA PHE A 32 -7.65 -2.04 1.65
C PHE A 32 -8.95 -2.26 2.46
N ARG A 33 -8.95 -3.15 3.46
CA ARG A 33 -10.08 -3.29 4.39
C ARG A 33 -10.33 -2.00 5.16
N CYS A 34 -9.29 -1.36 5.68
CA CYS A 34 -9.40 -0.09 6.39
C CYS A 34 -9.94 1.02 5.48
N THR A 35 -9.43 1.17 4.26
CA THR A 35 -9.92 2.21 3.32
C THR A 35 -11.39 1.97 2.93
N LYS A 36 -11.82 0.71 2.86
CA LYS A 36 -13.23 0.39 2.65
C LYS A 36 -14.12 0.81 3.80
N GLN A 37 -13.70 0.55 5.04
CA GLN A 37 -14.43 0.99 6.22
C GLN A 37 -14.50 2.52 6.31
N VAL A 38 -13.41 3.23 5.98
CA VAL A 38 -13.41 4.69 5.88
C VAL A 38 -14.40 5.18 4.82
N GLY A 39 -14.45 4.54 3.65
CA GLY A 39 -15.41 4.87 2.61
C GLY A 39 -16.88 4.69 3.05
N VAL A 40 -17.19 3.57 3.72
CA VAL A 40 -18.52 3.31 4.28
C VAL A 40 -18.90 4.35 5.33
N LEU A 41 -17.99 4.64 6.27
CA LEU A 41 -18.21 5.65 7.30
C LEU A 41 -18.48 7.03 6.70
N LYS A 42 -17.65 7.45 5.73
CA LYS A 42 -17.84 8.73 5.05
C LYS A 42 -19.21 8.82 4.36
N ALA A 43 -19.62 7.75 3.67
CA ALA A 43 -20.91 7.70 2.99
C ALA A 43 -22.09 7.76 3.98
N GLN A 44 -22.03 7.01 5.09
CA GLN A 44 -23.06 6.99 6.13
C GLN A 44 -23.27 8.34 6.80
N HIS A 45 -22.22 9.15 6.91
CA HIS A 45 -22.26 10.45 7.59
C HIS A 45 -22.20 11.65 6.64
N GLY A 46 -22.34 11.44 5.32
CA GLY A 46 -22.31 12.52 4.32
C GLY A 46 -20.98 13.29 4.28
N MET A 47 -19.87 12.65 4.66
CA MET A 47 -18.55 13.27 4.66
C MET A 47 -17.94 13.32 3.26
N PRO A 48 -17.08 14.31 2.95
CA PRO A 48 -16.41 14.40 1.66
C PRO A 48 -15.55 13.17 1.33
N ALA A 49 -15.63 12.71 0.08
CA ALA A 49 -14.86 11.58 -0.41
C ALA A 49 -13.33 11.87 -0.39
N SER A 50 -12.92 13.06 -0.81
CA SER A 50 -11.54 13.55 -0.78
C SER A 50 -11.32 14.54 0.35
N ASP A 51 -10.09 14.53 0.89
CA ASP A 51 -9.60 15.49 1.87
C ASP A 51 -8.17 15.86 1.46
N PRO A 52 -7.99 16.92 0.65
CA PRO A 52 -6.68 17.28 0.10
C PRO A 52 -5.61 17.53 1.16
N SER A 53 -5.98 18.15 2.29
CA SER A 53 -5.04 18.38 3.38
C SER A 53 -4.56 17.07 4.00
N ARG A 54 -5.47 16.11 4.19
CA ARG A 54 -5.12 14.77 4.68
C ARG A 54 -4.27 13.99 3.68
N GLU A 55 -4.48 14.18 2.38
CA GLU A 55 -3.70 13.55 1.30
C GLU A 55 -2.26 14.11 1.28
N GLU A 56 -2.09 15.43 1.35
CA GLU A 56 -0.78 16.09 1.44
C GLU A 56 0.02 15.62 2.67
N GLN A 57 -0.64 15.54 3.83
CA GLN A 57 -0.01 15.04 5.06
C GLN A 57 0.43 13.59 4.96
N GLN A 58 -0.33 12.74 4.26
CA GLN A 58 0.05 11.34 4.03
C GLN A 58 1.30 11.23 3.18
N ILE A 59 1.36 11.97 2.06
CA ILE A 59 2.52 12.00 1.17
C ILE A 59 3.75 12.50 1.92
N ALA A 60 3.63 13.62 2.65
CA ALA A 60 4.74 14.17 3.42
C ALA A 60 5.25 13.19 4.49
N ARG A 61 4.35 12.48 5.18
CA ARG A 61 4.72 11.44 6.14
C ARG A 61 5.44 10.26 5.48
N LEU A 62 4.97 9.81 4.32
CA LEU A 62 5.57 8.69 3.60
C LEU A 62 6.97 9.00 3.08
N LYS A 63 7.18 10.21 2.55
CA LYS A 63 8.52 10.67 2.14
C LYS A 63 9.51 10.67 3.29
N ARG A 64 9.08 11.09 4.49
CA ARG A 64 9.92 11.02 5.70
C ARG A 64 10.25 9.59 6.09
N LEU A 65 9.25 8.71 6.13
CA LEU A 65 9.46 7.28 6.45
C LEU A 65 10.38 6.60 5.44
N ALA A 66 10.27 6.94 4.15
CA ALA A 66 11.15 6.42 3.12
C ALA A 66 12.60 6.86 3.36
N ALA A 67 12.83 8.15 3.60
CA ALA A 67 14.16 8.67 3.93
C ALA A 67 14.74 8.03 5.20
N GLU A 68 13.93 7.83 6.25
CA GLU A 68 14.34 7.14 7.48
C GLU A 68 14.70 5.67 7.26
N ALA A 69 14.10 5.03 6.25
CA ALA A 69 14.32 3.62 5.88
C ALA A 69 15.37 3.43 4.77
N ASP A 70 16.09 4.49 4.38
CA ASP A 70 17.04 4.49 3.25
C ASP A 70 16.41 4.05 1.92
N LEU A 71 15.12 4.40 1.74
CA LEU A 71 14.35 4.20 0.52
C LEU A 71 14.15 5.54 -0.18
N ASP A 72 14.28 5.57 -1.52
CA ASP A 72 14.03 6.76 -2.32
C ASP A 72 12.62 7.33 -2.03
N PRO A 73 12.52 8.58 -1.50
CA PRO A 73 11.23 9.21 -1.23
C PRO A 73 10.34 9.39 -2.47
N GLU A 74 10.93 9.55 -3.66
CA GLU A 74 10.15 9.63 -4.90
C GLU A 74 9.55 8.27 -5.27
N PHE A 75 10.33 7.20 -5.10
CA PHE A 75 9.83 5.84 -5.29
C PHE A 75 8.69 5.53 -4.31
N ALA A 76 8.83 5.89 -3.03
CA ALA A 76 7.79 5.67 -2.03
C ALA A 76 6.49 6.42 -2.37
N GLU A 77 6.59 7.66 -2.86
CA GLU A 77 5.43 8.42 -3.35
C GLU A 77 4.78 7.74 -4.57
N LYS A 78 5.56 7.33 -5.57
CA LYS A 78 5.05 6.63 -6.77
C LYS A 78 4.32 5.35 -6.40
N TRP A 79 4.90 4.53 -5.53
CA TRP A 79 4.29 3.30 -5.04
C TRP A 79 2.99 3.59 -4.29
N PHE A 80 2.98 4.59 -3.41
CA PHE A 80 1.77 4.96 -2.68
C PHE A 80 0.65 5.44 -3.59
N ASN A 81 0.97 6.29 -4.56
CA ASN A 81 0.01 6.79 -5.55
C ASN A 81 -0.58 5.65 -6.36
N PHE A 82 0.24 4.66 -6.74
CA PHE A 82 -0.23 3.44 -7.39
C PHE A 82 -1.23 2.66 -6.50
N VAL A 83 -0.89 2.42 -5.24
CA VAL A 83 -1.77 1.70 -4.30
C VAL A 83 -3.10 2.46 -4.08
N VAL A 84 -3.06 3.78 -3.94
CA VAL A 84 -4.27 4.60 -3.76
C VAL A 84 -5.14 4.59 -5.02
N ALA A 85 -4.56 4.71 -6.22
CA ALA A 85 -5.30 4.63 -7.47
C ALA A 85 -6.06 3.30 -7.60
N GLU A 86 -5.43 2.20 -7.17
CA GLU A 86 -6.02 0.88 -7.19
C GLU A 86 -7.19 0.73 -6.21
N VAL A 87 -7.07 1.29 -5.00
CA VAL A 87 -8.17 1.37 -4.03
C VAL A 87 -9.38 2.10 -4.64
N ILE A 88 -9.17 3.24 -5.30
CA ILE A 88 -10.26 4.01 -5.92
C ILE A 88 -10.93 3.20 -7.05
N ARG A 89 -10.15 2.49 -7.86
CA ARG A 89 -10.68 1.60 -8.92
C ARG A 89 -11.57 0.50 -8.36
N HIS A 90 -11.15 -0.16 -7.28
CA HIS A 90 -11.94 -1.18 -6.61
C HIS A 90 -13.22 -0.62 -5.97
N HIS A 91 -13.16 0.57 -5.38
CA HIS A 91 -14.36 1.23 -4.84
C HIS A 91 -15.41 1.55 -5.91
N ARG A 92 -14.98 2.08 -7.06
CA ARG A 92 -15.89 2.35 -8.19
C ARG A 92 -16.52 1.07 -8.73
N SER A 93 -15.75 0.00 -8.84
CA SER A 93 -16.24 -1.29 -9.34
C SER A 93 -17.24 -1.94 -8.37
N ALA A 94 -17.00 -1.85 -7.06
CA ALA A 94 -17.93 -2.34 -6.04
C ALA A 94 -19.24 -1.56 -6.01
N ALA A 95 -19.20 -0.23 -6.18
CA ALA A 95 -20.39 0.61 -6.26
C ALA A 95 -21.23 0.33 -7.52
N ALA A 96 -20.60 -0.02 -8.65
CA ALA A 96 -21.29 -0.41 -9.88
C ALA A 96 -21.96 -1.79 -9.78
N GLY A 97 -21.39 -2.72 -9.01
CA GLY A 97 -21.94 -4.07 -8.79
C GLY A 97 -23.14 -4.13 -7.83
N THR A 98 -23.40 -3.08 -7.04
CA THR A 98 -24.55 -3.02 -6.12
C THR A 98 -25.80 -2.36 -6.73
N ALA A 99 -25.74 -1.91 -7.99
CA ALA A 99 -26.86 -1.28 -8.69
C ALA A 99 -27.65 -2.26 -9.59
N GLY A 100 -27.41 -3.56 -9.46
CA GLY A 100 -28.10 -4.61 -10.21
C GLY A 100 -28.21 -5.89 -9.40
N ASP A 101 -29.11 -5.88 -8.42
CA ASP A 101 -29.82 -7.03 -7.84
C ASP A 101 -31.18 -6.54 -7.32
#